data_AF-A0A957G722-F1
#
_entry.id   AF-A0A957G722-F1
#
_cell.length_a   1.000
_cell.length_b   1.000
_cell.length_c   1.000
_cell.angle_alpha   90.00
_cell.angle_beta   90.00
_cell.angle_gamma   90.00
#
_symmetry.space_group_name_H-M   'P 1'
#
loop_
_entity.id
_entity.type
_entity.pdbx_description
1 polymer ?
#
loop_
_entity_poly.entity_id
_entity_poly.type
_entity_poly.pdbx_seq_one_letter_code
_entity_poly.pdbx_strand_id
1 'polypeptide(L)'
;VGAPHLIDPRRLLTSAARIYGDQMDVLWGEVVPAPAGQVTSVYDGDQINAGGLIFTALDTPGHAWHHHTYRLGNVAFTGDA
;
A
#
# COMPACT_ATOMS: atom_id res chain seq x y z
N VAL A 1 3.86 -5.47 -7.55
CA VAL A 1 5.15 -5.31 -6.82
C VAL A 1 5.00 -5.08 -5.32
N GLY A 2 3.85 -4.60 -4.81
CA GLY A 2 3.68 -4.32 -3.38
C GLY A 2 3.50 -5.54 -2.46
N ALA A 3 2.64 -6.50 -2.82
CA ALA A 3 2.26 -7.61 -1.93
C ALA A 3 3.42 -8.38 -1.26
N PRO A 4 4.52 -8.74 -1.96
CA PRO A 4 5.65 -9.41 -1.31
C PRO A 4 6.28 -8.60 -0.17
N HIS A 5 6.26 -7.27 -0.26
CA HIS A 5 6.82 -6.38 0.75
C HIS A 5 5.92 -6.20 1.97
N LEU A 6 4.61 -6.38 1.83
CA LEU A 6 3.68 -6.40 2.96
C LEU A 6 3.81 -7.70 3.74
N ILE A 7 3.99 -8.82 3.04
CA ILE A 7 4.14 -10.16 3.65
C ILE A 7 5.53 -10.31 4.29
N ASP A 8 6.57 -9.78 3.66
CA ASP A 8 7.94 -9.77 4.18
C ASP A 8 8.58 -8.38 4.02
N PRO A 9 8.51 -7.53 5.05
CA PRO A 9 8.98 -6.16 4.98
C PRO A 9 10.51 -6.02 5.09
N ARG A 10 11.26 -7.13 5.28
CA ARG A 10 12.72 -7.07 5.54
C ARG A 10 13.49 -6.25 4.50
N ARG A 11 13.11 -6.35 3.22
CA ARG A 11 13.77 -5.57 2.14
C ARG A 11 13.48 -4.08 2.26
N LEU A 12 12.26 -3.68 2.60
CA LEU A 12 11.90 -2.27 2.81
C LEU A 12 12.63 -1.70 4.03
N LEU A 13 12.58 -2.42 5.15
CA LEU A 13 13.22 -2.01 6.40
C LEU A 13 14.73 -1.88 6.26
N THR A 14 15.38 -2.83 5.58
CA THR A 14 16.83 -2.77 5.32
C THR A 14 17.20 -1.55 4.48
N SER A 15 16.35 -1.16 3.52
CA SER A 15 16.59 0.03 2.70
C SER A 15 16.36 1.32 3.50
N ALA A 16 15.26 1.42 4.25
CA ALA A 16 14.92 2.58 5.06
C ALA A 16 15.95 2.82 6.17
N ALA A 17 16.42 1.76 6.84
CA ALA A 17 17.42 1.85 7.90
C ALA A 17 18.76 2.43 7.43
N ARG A 18 19.10 2.31 6.13
CA ARG A 18 20.31 2.95 5.57
C ARG A 18 20.20 4.48 5.51
N ILE A 19 18.98 5.00 5.45
CA ILE A 19 18.70 6.44 5.34
C ILE A 19 18.43 7.02 6.74
N TYR A 20 17.58 6.35 7.52
CA TYR A 20 17.05 6.88 8.78
C TYR A 20 17.76 6.34 10.02
N GLY A 21 18.53 5.25 9.90
CA GLY A 21 19.37 4.73 10.98
C GLY A 21 18.62 4.51 12.29
N ASP A 22 19.07 5.18 13.33
CA ASP A 22 18.52 5.15 14.69
C ASP A 22 17.12 5.78 14.81
N GLN A 23 16.71 6.60 13.84
CA GLN A 23 15.38 7.20 13.81
C GLN A 23 14.28 6.23 13.38
N MET A 24 14.62 5.03 12.91
CA MET A 24 13.65 4.05 12.41
C MET A 24 12.53 3.76 13.41
N ASP A 25 12.89 3.55 14.68
CA ASP A 25 11.92 3.22 15.73
C ASP A 25 11.04 4.44 16.09
N VAL A 26 11.62 5.64 16.14
CA VAL A 26 10.87 6.87 16.44
C VAL A 26 9.88 7.22 15.35
N LEU A 27 10.24 7.00 14.08
CA LEU A 27 9.42 7.39 12.93
C LEU A 27 8.39 6.32 12.53
N TRP A 28 8.72 5.04 12.64
CA TRP A 28 7.87 3.93 12.17
C TRP A 28 7.47 2.93 13.26
N GLY A 29 8.16 2.89 14.40
CA GLY A 29 7.94 1.90 15.44
C GLY A 29 8.18 0.46 14.96
N GLU A 30 7.53 -0.49 15.64
CA GLU A 30 7.56 -1.90 15.23
C GLU A 30 6.78 -2.12 13.94
N VAL A 31 7.47 -2.63 12.92
CA VAL A 31 6.85 -3.03 11.64
C VAL A 31 6.65 -4.54 11.60
N VAL A 32 5.40 -4.97 11.77
CA VAL A 32 4.97 -6.38 11.71
C VAL A 32 4.53 -6.78 10.29
N PRO A 33 4.87 -8.01 9.84
CA PRO A 33 4.45 -8.52 8.54
C PRO A 33 2.94 -8.77 8.49
N ALA A 34 2.34 -8.49 7.32
CA ALA A 34 0.95 -8.84 7.07
C ALA A 34 0.79 -10.36 6.82
N PRO A 35 -0.21 -11.03 7.42
CA PRO A 35 -0.48 -12.43 7.13
C PRO A 35 -0.79 -12.63 5.64
N ALA A 36 -0.09 -13.53 4.96
CA ALA A 36 -0.22 -13.72 3.52
C ALA A 36 -1.66 -14.00 3.06
N GLY A 37 -2.43 -14.76 3.84
CA GLY A 37 -3.85 -15.04 3.55
C GLY A 37 -4.79 -13.85 3.68
N GLN A 38 -4.29 -12.70 4.18
CA GLN A 38 -5.03 -11.44 4.30
C GLN A 38 -4.49 -10.36 3.34
N VAL A 39 -3.58 -10.71 2.44
CA VAL A 39 -3.04 -9.79 1.42
C VAL A 39 -3.64 -10.15 0.06
N THR A 40 -4.29 -9.17 -0.57
CA THR A 40 -4.83 -9.30 -1.93
C THR A 40 -4.13 -8.30 -2.83
N SER A 41 -3.56 -8.78 -3.94
CA SER A 41 -3.03 -7.90 -4.98
C SER A 41 -4.19 -7.23 -5.71
N VAL A 42 -4.06 -5.92 -5.91
CA VAL A 42 -5.02 -5.08 -6.64
C VAL A 42 -4.36 -4.60 -7.92
N TYR A 43 -5.13 -4.56 -9.01
CA TYR A 43 -4.74 -4.11 -10.33
C TYR A 43 -5.71 -3.04 -10.85
N ASP A 44 -5.30 -2.32 -11.89
CA ASP A 44 -6.14 -1.31 -12.53
C ASP A 44 -7.51 -1.88 -12.94
N GLY A 45 -8.57 -1.16 -12.59
CA GLY A 45 -9.95 -1.54 -12.87
C GLY A 45 -10.57 -2.55 -11.90
N ASP A 46 -9.81 -3.12 -10.96
CA ASP A 46 -10.35 -4.07 -9.99
C ASP A 46 -11.49 -3.45 -9.17
N GLN A 47 -12.51 -4.27 -8.89
CA GLN A 47 -13.63 -3.90 -8.04
C GLN A 47 -13.45 -4.47 -6.63
N ILE A 48 -13.45 -3.59 -5.64
CA ILE A 48 -13.32 -3.95 -4.23
C ILE A 48 -14.67 -3.72 -3.55
N ASN A 49 -15.23 -4.77 -2.96
CA ASN A 49 -16.46 -4.69 -2.17
C ASN A 49 -16.11 -4.57 -0.68
N ALA A 50 -16.47 -3.45 -0.06
CA ALA A 50 -16.26 -3.21 1.35
C ALA A 50 -17.44 -2.43 1.95
N GLY A 51 -18.03 -2.95 3.03
CA GLY A 51 -19.16 -2.29 3.71
C GLY A 51 -20.40 -2.10 2.82
N GLY A 52 -20.60 -2.96 1.80
CA GLY A 52 -21.70 -2.83 0.84
C GLY A 52 -21.46 -1.77 -0.26
N LEU A 53 -20.27 -1.18 -0.31
CA LEU A 53 -19.84 -0.23 -1.33
C LEU A 53 -18.89 -0.91 -2.32
N ILE A 54 -18.94 -0.47 -3.58
CA ILE A 54 -18.05 -0.95 -4.64
C ILE A 54 -17.10 0.18 -5.02
N PHE A 55 -15.81 -0.08 -4.85
CA PHE A 55 -14.73 0.82 -5.24
C PHE A 55 -14.06 0.29 -6.50
N THR A 56 -13.74 1.18 -7.44
CA THR A 56 -12.84 0.85 -8.56
C THR A 56 -11.43 1.29 -8.21
N ALA A 57 -10.47 0.37 -8.24
CA ALA A 57 -9.06 0.71 -8.17
C ALA A 57 -8.61 1.29 -9.51
N LEU A 58 -7.90 2.42 -9.48
CA LEU A 58 -7.36 3.08 -10.65
C LEU A 58 -5.85 3.24 -10.48
N ASP A 59 -5.08 2.75 -11.44
CA ASP A 59 -3.64 3.01 -11.49
C ASP A 59 -3.41 4.52 -11.61
N THR A 60 -2.65 5.07 -10.67
CA THR A 60 -2.30 6.50 -10.65
C THR A 60 -0.81 6.63 -10.35
N PRO A 61 0.06 6.18 -11.27
CA PRO A 61 1.49 6.22 -11.07
C PRO A 61 1.97 7.67 -10.92
N GLY A 62 2.80 7.93 -9.91
CA GLY A 62 3.25 9.27 -9.56
C GLY A 62 4.19 9.21 -8.36
N HIS A 63 3.70 9.61 -7.18
CA HIS A 63 4.42 9.50 -5.90
C HIS A 63 5.10 8.12 -5.70
N ALA A 64 4.37 7.05 -6.05
CA ALA A 64 4.93 5.72 -6.21
C ALA A 64 4.43 5.09 -7.52
N TRP A 65 5.26 4.25 -8.14
CA TRP A 65 4.90 3.54 -9.38
C TRP A 65 3.66 2.63 -9.23
N HIS A 66 3.43 2.12 -8.02
CA HIS A 66 2.33 1.19 -7.70
C HIS A 66 1.22 1.87 -6.89
N HIS A 67 1.08 3.19 -7.04
CA HIS A 67 0.07 3.97 -6.35
C HIS A 67 -1.32 3.79 -7.02
N HIS A 68 -2.36 3.72 -6.19
CA HIS A 68 -3.75 3.62 -6.64
C HIS A 68 -4.63 4.72 -6.05
N THR A 69 -5.56 5.21 -6.86
CA THR A 69 -6.72 5.97 -6.42
C THR A 69 -7.92 5.04 -6.35
N TYR A 70 -8.74 5.15 -5.31
CA TYR A 70 -9.97 4.37 -5.20
C TYR A 70 -11.18 5.24 -5.50
N ARG A 71 -11.94 4.90 -6.54
CA ARG A 71 -13.13 5.64 -6.96
C ARG A 71 -14.40 4.98 -6.44
N LEU A 72 -15.26 5.77 -5.79
CA LEU A 72 -16.62 5.41 -5.38
C LEU A 72 -17.62 6.33 -6.10
N GLY A 73 -18.28 5.82 -7.15
CA GLY A 73 -19.14 6.65 -7.99
C GLY A 73 -18.39 7.85 -8.57
N ASN A 74 -18.80 9.06 -8.18
CA ASN A 74 -18.17 10.32 -8.61
C ASN A 74 -17.15 10.88 -7.58
N VAL A 75 -16.83 10.14 -6.53
CA VAL A 75 -15.83 10.51 -5.50
C VAL A 75 -14.57 9.68 -5.69
N ALA A 76 -13.41 10.29 -5.51
CA ALA A 76 -12.12 9.61 -5.55
C ALA A 76 -11.34 9.84 -4.24
N PHE A 77 -10.79 8.76 -3.70
CA PHE A 77 -9.83 8.78 -2.61
C PHE A 77 -8.44 8.67 -3.24
N THR A 78 -7.75 9.80 -3.35
CA THR A 78 -6.54 9.94 -4.17
C THR A 78 -5.24 9.62 -3.45
N GLY A 79 -5.26 9.42 -2.12
CA GLY A 79 -4.03 9.26 -1.35
C GLY A 79 -3.05 10.41 -1.61
N ASP A 80 -1.82 10.06 -1.96
CA ASP A 80 -0.72 11.00 -2.23
C ASP A 80 -0.42 11.14 -3.74
N ALA A 81 -1.37 10.76 -4.60
CA ALA A 81 -1.27 10.98 -6.05
C ALA A 81 -1.11 12.46 -6.42
#